data_AF-A0A1W9U8M3-F1
#
_entry.id   AF-A0A1W9U8M3-F1
#
_cell.length_a   1.000
_cell.length_b   1.000
_cell.length_c   1.000
_cell.angle_alpha   90.00
_cell.angle_beta   90.00
_cell.angle_gamma   90.00
#
_symmetry.space_group_name_H-M   'P 1'
#
loop_
_entity.id
_entity.type
_entity.pdbx_description
1 polymer ?
#
loop_
_entity_poly.entity_id
_entity_poly.type
_entity_poly.pdbx_seq_one_letter_code
_entity_poly.pdbx_strand_id
1 'polypeptide(L)'
;MEAIRACVEIKGVVQGVGFRPFVYDLALENDLKGWVLNDEKGVTIEIEGKKDRVNKFLSGLSLPPPIARIEKTAILYLSPLGYNDFEIKKSKEGEGKLALISPDIATCKDCLNELFDPKDRRFRYPFINCTNCGPRFTIIANVPYDRDNTTMSSFTMCPACSSEYHSPSNRRFHAQPNACPECGPTLQLFTNSGKMVTTHDPVEETIALLKRGKIVAIKGLGGFHLACDATKEEVVAGLRARKYREDKPFALMCRDLEVVKSLCIVDALSSNLISSRERPIVILPRKIGAKIAPSVAPFQKTLGVMLPYTPLHHLLFGQGVDALVMTSGNVSDEPIVFKDTEAFSRLRNIADFFLVHDREIHTRCDDSVVKPLKETVTFLRRARGFAPFPIKLNKEGKHILACGADLKNTFCLTKGDYAFMSQHIGDMENFETMSSFEQGIELFKQLFQITPEFVVHDLHPDYFSTRYAMGLDVPKKIGVQHHFAHALSCMAEYGSVGPALAIVLDGTGYGEDGTVWGGEFLEVSVQGYTRLGHLKQIPLPGGDKAVWEPWRIAAAYLERIYGDFQELHIPFVKELDLERWSQLKLAVKARINAPLCSSMGRLFDAVSALLNVRRSVN
;
A
#
# COMPACT_ATOMS: atom_id res chain seq x y z
N MET A 1 14.29 31.81 -40.24
CA MET A 1 14.68 31.07 -39.01
C MET A 1 14.78 29.61 -39.39
N GLU A 2 15.94 29.01 -39.14
CA GLU A 2 16.25 27.64 -39.52
C GLU A 2 15.31 26.65 -38.82
N ALA A 3 14.67 25.79 -39.61
CA ALA A 3 13.90 24.67 -39.07
C ALA A 3 14.89 23.60 -38.61
N ILE A 4 14.62 23.00 -37.45
CA ILE A 4 15.42 21.90 -36.91
C ILE A 4 14.50 20.71 -36.63
N ARG A 5 15.05 19.51 -36.74
CA ARG A 5 14.40 18.28 -36.28
C ARG A 5 15.14 17.76 -35.04
N ALA A 6 14.39 17.32 -34.04
CA ALA A 6 14.93 16.69 -32.85
C ALA A 6 14.27 15.33 -32.63
N CYS A 7 15.09 14.31 -32.42
CA CYS A 7 14.68 13.00 -31.91
C CYS A 7 14.95 12.98 -30.41
N VAL A 8 13.92 12.71 -29.62
CA VAL A 8 13.96 12.68 -28.16
C VAL A 8 13.61 11.26 -27.70
N GLU A 9 14.56 10.59 -27.05
CA GLU A 9 14.33 9.32 -26.38
C GLU A 9 14.12 9.58 -24.88
N ILE A 10 12.99 9.13 -24.35
CA ILE A 10 12.60 9.29 -22.95
C ILE A 10 12.51 7.91 -22.30
N LYS A 11 13.30 7.71 -21.25
CA LYS A 11 13.24 6.52 -20.38
C LYS A 11 12.60 6.87 -19.05
N GLY A 12 11.90 5.90 -18.48
CA GLY A 12 11.25 5.99 -17.18
C GLY A 12 9.81 5.51 -17.23
N VAL A 13 8.98 6.04 -16.34
CA VAL A 13 7.56 5.73 -16.24
C VAL A 13 6.83 6.68 -17.18
N VAL A 14 6.78 6.32 -18.45
CA VAL A 14 6.20 7.15 -19.51
C VAL A 14 5.21 6.38 -20.38
N GLN A 15 4.91 5.13 -20.03
CA GLN A 15 3.92 4.29 -20.72
C GLN A 15 2.71 4.04 -19.81
N GLY A 16 1.50 4.01 -20.37
CA GLY A 16 0.26 3.80 -19.60
C GLY A 16 -0.14 4.95 -18.66
N VAL A 17 0.57 6.09 -18.74
CA VAL A 17 0.46 7.23 -17.81
C VAL A 17 0.03 8.54 -18.49
N GLY A 18 -0.64 8.45 -19.65
CA GLY A 18 -1.07 9.64 -20.41
C GLY A 18 0.06 10.42 -21.08
N PHE A 19 1.28 9.87 -21.16
CA PHE A 19 2.44 10.59 -21.72
C PHE A 19 2.33 10.91 -23.21
N ARG A 20 1.83 9.97 -24.02
CA ARG A 20 1.63 10.17 -25.47
C ARG A 20 0.64 11.31 -25.77
N PRO A 21 -0.58 11.34 -25.17
CA PRO A 21 -1.47 12.50 -25.34
C PRO A 21 -0.84 13.80 -24.87
N PHE A 22 -0.11 13.81 -23.74
CA PHE A 22 0.62 15.00 -23.31
C PHE A 22 1.65 15.49 -24.33
N VAL A 23 2.44 14.58 -24.91
CA VAL A 23 3.42 14.92 -25.96
C VAL A 23 2.71 15.48 -27.20
N TYR A 24 1.57 14.88 -27.57
CA TYR A 24 0.76 15.33 -28.70
C TYR A 24 0.24 16.76 -28.48
N ASP A 25 -0.39 17.04 -27.34
CA ASP A 25 -0.89 18.36 -26.99
C ASP A 25 0.25 19.39 -26.95
N LEU A 26 1.37 19.04 -26.30
CA LEU A 26 2.55 19.91 -26.21
C LEU A 26 3.15 20.23 -27.58
N ALA A 27 3.14 19.27 -28.52
CA ALA A 27 3.60 19.50 -29.88
C ALA A 27 2.66 20.47 -30.64
N LEU A 28 1.34 20.29 -30.50
CA LEU A 28 0.35 21.18 -31.12
C LEU A 28 0.41 22.61 -30.56
N GLU A 29 0.51 22.77 -29.24
CA GLU A 29 0.66 24.08 -28.58
C GLU A 29 1.88 24.86 -29.07
N ASN A 30 2.93 24.15 -29.51
CA ASN A 30 4.16 24.73 -30.02
C ASN A 30 4.24 24.80 -31.55
N ASP A 31 3.17 24.43 -32.27
CA ASP A 31 3.12 24.38 -33.74
C ASP A 31 4.27 23.54 -34.33
N LEU A 32 4.48 22.35 -33.73
CA LEU A 32 5.49 21.38 -34.16
C LEU A 32 4.86 20.20 -34.87
N LYS A 33 5.59 19.65 -35.84
CA LYS A 33 5.19 18.49 -36.65
C LYS A 33 6.08 17.30 -36.34
N GLY A 34 5.62 16.07 -36.57
CA GLY A 34 6.38 14.86 -36.26
C GLY A 34 5.53 13.75 -35.66
N TRP A 35 6.04 13.05 -34.65
CA TRP A 35 5.33 11.93 -34.06
C TRP A 35 5.83 11.54 -32.67
N VAL A 36 5.01 10.78 -31.96
CA VAL A 36 5.38 10.08 -30.72
C VAL A 36 4.98 8.61 -30.78
N LEU A 37 5.82 7.72 -30.26
CA LEU A 37 5.50 6.30 -30.10
C LEU A 37 6.08 5.74 -28.80
N ASN A 38 5.47 4.64 -28.34
CA ASN A 38 6.07 3.80 -27.30
C ASN A 38 6.90 2.71 -27.97
N ASP A 39 8.12 2.52 -27.50
CA ASP A 39 9.01 1.42 -27.91
C ASP A 39 9.62 0.72 -26.67
N GLU A 40 10.58 -0.16 -26.93
CA GLU A 40 11.30 -0.96 -25.92
C GLU A 40 12.12 -0.10 -24.95
N LYS A 41 12.53 1.11 -25.36
CA LYS A 41 13.37 2.01 -24.56
C LYS A 41 12.54 2.96 -23.70
N GLY A 42 11.27 3.17 -24.05
CA GLY A 42 10.34 4.04 -23.35
C GLY A 42 9.42 4.78 -24.32
N VAL A 43 9.59 6.09 -24.44
CA VAL A 43 8.88 6.92 -25.42
C VAL A 43 9.89 7.56 -26.34
N THR A 44 9.69 7.40 -27.65
CA THR A 44 10.48 8.08 -28.67
C THR A 44 9.61 9.12 -29.36
N ILE A 45 10.16 10.34 -29.49
CA ILE A 45 9.49 11.50 -30.05
C ILE A 45 10.36 12.04 -31.17
N GLU A 46 9.78 12.31 -32.33
CA GLU A 46 10.42 13.16 -33.33
C GLU A 46 9.58 14.42 -33.50
N ILE A 47 10.21 15.57 -33.41
CA ILE A 47 9.59 16.87 -33.65
C ILE A 47 10.42 17.69 -34.62
N GLU A 48 9.74 18.46 -35.46
CA GLU A 48 10.33 19.34 -36.44
C GLU A 48 9.59 20.69 -36.42
N GLY A 49 10.37 21.78 -36.50
CA GLY A 49 9.84 23.12 -36.57
C GLY A 49 10.90 24.20 -36.31
N LYS A 50 10.46 25.42 -36.02
CA LYS A 50 11.36 26.53 -35.68
C LYS A 50 12.14 26.20 -34.40
N LYS A 51 13.44 26.47 -34.38
CA LYS A 51 14.34 26.20 -33.24
C LYS A 51 13.79 26.64 -31.88
N ASP A 52 13.21 27.85 -31.79
CA ASP A 52 12.65 28.36 -30.53
C ASP A 52 11.43 27.55 -30.04
N ARG A 53 10.63 27.01 -30.96
CA ARG A 53 9.47 26.16 -30.64
C ARG A 53 9.90 24.78 -30.18
N VAL A 54 10.90 24.20 -30.84
CA VAL A 54 11.52 22.93 -30.42
C VAL A 54 12.10 23.06 -29.01
N ASN A 55 12.82 24.14 -28.72
CA ASN A 55 13.36 24.38 -27.37
C ASN A 55 12.26 24.57 -26.30
N LYS A 56 11.15 25.24 -26.64
CA LYS A 56 9.98 25.36 -25.75
C LYS A 56 9.33 24.01 -25.46
N PHE A 57 9.15 23.17 -26.48
CA PHE A 57 8.65 21.81 -26.31
C PHE A 57 9.57 20.99 -25.39
N LEU A 58 10.89 21.01 -25.63
CA LEU A 58 11.85 20.28 -24.79
C LEU A 58 11.82 20.76 -23.33
N SER A 59 11.64 22.06 -23.11
CA SER A 59 11.44 22.62 -21.78
C SER A 59 10.12 22.16 -21.16
N GLY A 60 9.04 22.07 -21.94
CA GLY A 60 7.74 21.58 -21.50
C GLY A 60 7.76 20.11 -21.05
N LEU A 61 8.61 19.26 -21.65
CA LEU A 61 8.79 17.87 -21.22
C LEU A 61 9.26 17.74 -19.76
N SER A 62 9.86 18.80 -19.17
CA SER A 62 10.26 18.81 -17.75
C SER A 62 9.08 18.83 -16.78
N LEU A 63 7.86 19.10 -17.26
CA LEU A 63 6.61 19.07 -16.52
C LEU A 63 5.70 17.96 -17.06
N PRO A 64 6.07 16.67 -16.89
CA PRO A 64 5.30 15.57 -17.45
C PRO A 64 3.94 15.41 -16.74
N PRO A 65 3.02 14.58 -17.29
CA PRO A 65 1.79 14.21 -16.61
C PRO A 65 2.10 13.74 -15.20
N PRO A 66 1.24 14.02 -14.20
CA PRO A 66 1.59 13.81 -12.81
C PRO A 66 2.18 12.42 -12.57
N ILE A 67 1.48 11.38 -13.03
CA ILE A 67 1.81 9.96 -12.84
C ILE A 67 3.02 9.47 -13.65
N ALA A 68 3.55 10.29 -14.56
CA ALA A 68 4.74 9.98 -15.30
C ALA A 68 6.00 10.42 -14.55
N ARG A 69 7.08 9.66 -14.72
CA ARG A 69 8.40 9.97 -14.16
C ARG A 69 9.46 9.75 -15.21
N ILE A 70 10.06 10.84 -15.67
CA ILE A 70 11.18 10.80 -16.61
C ILE A 70 12.46 10.52 -15.81
N GLU A 71 13.15 9.43 -16.14
CA GLU A 71 14.45 9.08 -15.54
C GLU A 71 15.62 9.59 -16.39
N LYS A 72 15.49 9.49 -17.72
CA LYS A 72 16.53 9.91 -18.66
C LYS A 72 15.89 10.47 -19.91
N THR A 73 16.46 11.55 -20.42
CA THR A 73 16.13 12.12 -21.72
C THR A 73 17.40 12.19 -22.54
N ALA A 74 17.38 11.63 -23.75
CA ALA A 74 18.44 11.81 -24.74
C ALA A 74 17.86 12.58 -25.93
N ILE A 75 18.60 13.57 -26.43
CA ILE A 75 18.16 14.44 -27.51
C ILE A 75 19.21 14.39 -28.61
N LEU A 76 18.77 14.10 -29.84
CA LEU A 76 19.58 14.09 -31.04
C LEU A 76 18.99 15.07 -32.05
N TYR A 77 19.76 16.08 -32.44
CA TYR A 77 19.36 16.99 -33.50
C TYR A 77 19.68 16.40 -34.87
N LEU A 78 18.73 16.48 -35.79
CA LEU A 78 18.76 15.87 -37.11
C LEU A 78 18.39 16.91 -38.19
N SER A 79 18.74 16.62 -39.44
CA SER A 79 18.29 17.44 -40.58
C SER A 79 16.75 17.36 -40.73
N PRO A 80 16.06 18.47 -41.03
CA PRO A 80 14.60 18.48 -41.29
C PRO A 80 14.19 17.50 -42.41
N LEU A 81 13.03 16.88 -42.24
CA LEU A 81 12.46 15.89 -43.17
C LEU A 81 11.15 16.39 -43.82
N GLY A 82 10.51 17.42 -43.26
CA GLY A 82 9.31 18.06 -43.80
C GLY A 82 8.00 17.38 -43.37
N TYR A 83 7.80 17.11 -42.08
CA TYR A 83 6.52 16.58 -41.59
C TYR A 83 5.37 17.56 -41.77
N ASN A 84 4.20 17.05 -42.20
CA ASN A 84 2.99 17.87 -42.38
C ASN A 84 2.18 18.00 -41.08
N ASP A 85 2.13 16.93 -40.29
CA ASP A 85 1.31 16.79 -39.09
C ASP A 85 2.10 16.21 -37.92
N PHE A 86 1.50 16.25 -36.73
CA PHE A 86 2.01 15.55 -35.55
C PHE A 86 1.10 14.35 -35.25
N GLU A 87 1.67 13.14 -35.10
CA GLU A 87 0.89 11.91 -34.95
C GLU A 87 1.32 11.05 -33.76
N ILE A 88 0.35 10.40 -33.12
CA ILE A 88 0.62 9.33 -32.15
C ILE A 88 0.69 8.01 -32.93
N LYS A 89 1.90 7.50 -33.16
CA LYS A 89 2.11 6.25 -33.90
C LYS A 89 1.80 5.03 -33.03
N LYS A 90 1.40 3.94 -33.67
CA LYS A 90 1.24 2.64 -33.02
C LYS A 90 2.57 2.20 -32.40
N SER A 91 2.50 1.63 -31.20
CA SER A 91 3.66 1.12 -30.49
C SER A 91 4.37 0.04 -31.32
N LYS A 92 5.71 0.00 -31.28
CA LYS A 92 6.47 -1.13 -31.84
C LYS A 92 6.57 -2.25 -30.80
N GLU A 93 6.33 -3.49 -31.23
CA GLU A 93 6.53 -4.67 -30.40
C GLU A 93 7.94 -5.21 -30.64
N GLY A 94 8.74 -5.25 -29.58
CA GLY A 94 9.98 -6.02 -29.52
C GLY A 94 9.99 -6.91 -28.29
N GLU A 95 10.80 -7.96 -28.35
CA GLU A 95 10.97 -8.95 -27.28
C GLU A 95 11.73 -8.33 -26.09
N GLY A 96 11.32 -8.66 -24.85
CA GLY A 96 12.02 -8.23 -23.62
C GLY A 96 11.45 -7.02 -22.88
N LYS A 97 10.24 -6.55 -23.21
CA LYS A 97 9.58 -5.40 -22.57
C LYS A 97 9.52 -5.51 -21.04
N LEU A 98 9.99 -4.48 -20.35
CA LEU A 98 9.60 -4.18 -18.98
C LEU A 98 8.64 -2.99 -19.00
N ALA A 99 7.34 -3.26 -19.12
CA ALA A 99 6.32 -2.22 -18.98
C ALA A 99 6.09 -1.95 -17.50
N LEU A 100 6.40 -0.72 -17.05
CA LEU A 100 6.11 -0.32 -15.68
C LEU A 100 4.60 -0.12 -15.52
N ILE A 101 4.03 -0.77 -14.51
CA ILE A 101 2.61 -0.69 -14.20
C ILE A 101 2.39 0.42 -13.19
N SER A 102 1.50 1.36 -13.52
CA SER A 102 1.10 2.42 -12.60
C SER A 102 0.36 1.83 -11.40
N PRO A 103 0.59 2.34 -10.17
CA PRO A 103 -0.29 2.06 -9.05
C PRO A 103 -1.68 2.67 -9.28
N ASP A 104 -2.63 2.29 -8.44
CA ASP A 104 -3.95 2.94 -8.40
C ASP A 104 -3.85 4.35 -7.83
N ILE A 105 -4.50 5.31 -8.51
CA ILE A 105 -4.35 6.73 -8.20
C ILE A 105 -5.70 7.36 -7.88
N ALA A 106 -5.72 8.24 -6.89
CA ALA A 106 -6.93 8.94 -6.49
C ALA A 106 -7.50 9.83 -7.60
N THR A 107 -8.81 10.03 -7.57
CA THR A 107 -9.53 10.88 -8.53
C THR A 107 -8.89 12.27 -8.65
N CYS A 108 -8.55 12.67 -9.88
CA CYS A 108 -7.94 13.99 -10.13
C CYS A 108 -8.97 15.12 -9.97
N LYS A 109 -8.48 16.35 -9.82
CA LYS A 109 -9.33 17.55 -9.66
C LYS A 109 -10.33 17.73 -10.79
N ASP A 110 -9.93 17.49 -12.04
CA ASP A 110 -10.84 17.65 -13.20
C ASP A 110 -11.99 16.64 -13.17
N CYS A 111 -11.70 15.38 -12.83
CA CYS A 111 -12.74 14.37 -12.63
C CYS A 111 -13.64 14.71 -11.43
N LEU A 112 -13.13 15.34 -10.38
CA LEU A 112 -13.97 15.80 -9.27
C LEU A 112 -14.88 16.96 -9.67
N ASN A 113 -14.39 17.89 -10.49
CA ASN A 113 -15.23 18.97 -11.01
C ASN A 113 -16.39 18.39 -11.84
N GLU A 114 -16.11 17.46 -12.76
CA GLU A 114 -17.16 16.79 -13.55
C GLU A 114 -18.10 15.93 -12.69
N LEU A 115 -17.58 15.26 -11.65
CA LEU A 115 -18.39 14.45 -10.73
C LEU A 115 -19.49 15.28 -10.04
N PHE A 116 -19.21 16.55 -9.78
CA PHE A 116 -20.12 17.45 -9.06
C PHE A 116 -20.76 18.54 -9.94
N ASP A 117 -20.52 18.55 -11.26
CA ASP A 117 -21.17 19.46 -12.19
C ASP A 117 -22.48 18.86 -12.73
N PRO A 118 -23.66 19.43 -12.41
CA PRO A 118 -24.95 18.96 -12.90
C PRO A 118 -25.10 18.97 -14.42
N LYS A 119 -24.25 19.70 -15.14
CA LYS A 119 -24.26 19.76 -16.62
C LYS A 119 -23.39 18.69 -17.27
N ASP A 120 -22.52 18.04 -16.52
CA ASP A 120 -21.66 16.98 -17.06
C ASP A 120 -22.44 15.66 -17.19
N ARG A 121 -22.19 14.92 -18.27
CA ARG A 121 -22.81 13.60 -18.51
C ARG A 121 -22.43 12.54 -17.47
N ARG A 122 -21.39 12.79 -16.68
CA ARG A 122 -20.92 11.95 -15.57
C ARG A 122 -21.21 12.57 -14.22
N PHE A 123 -22.14 13.52 -14.13
CA PHE A 123 -22.63 14.03 -12.86
C PHE A 123 -22.99 12.88 -11.92
N ARG A 124 -22.39 12.89 -10.72
CA ARG A 124 -22.54 11.86 -9.68
C ARG A 124 -22.19 10.43 -10.11
N TYR A 125 -21.44 10.24 -11.18
CA TYR A 125 -21.04 8.90 -11.64
C TYR A 125 -19.88 8.32 -10.79
N PRO A 126 -20.10 7.26 -9.99
CA PRO A 126 -19.16 6.77 -8.97
C PRO A 126 -17.87 6.12 -9.52
N PHE A 127 -17.77 5.92 -10.83
CA PHE A 127 -16.61 5.31 -11.49
C PHE A 127 -15.88 6.25 -12.45
N ILE A 128 -16.18 7.56 -12.41
CA ILE A 128 -15.51 8.56 -13.24
C ILE A 128 -13.99 8.51 -13.06
N ASN A 129 -13.29 8.45 -14.19
CA ASN A 129 -11.83 8.50 -14.25
C ASN A 129 -11.37 9.12 -15.59
N CYS A 130 -10.05 9.29 -15.71
CA CYS A 130 -9.36 9.67 -16.94
C CYS A 130 -7.99 8.98 -16.99
N THR A 131 -7.16 9.32 -17.98
CA THR A 131 -5.79 8.80 -18.11
C THR A 131 -4.90 9.09 -16.90
N ASN A 132 -5.17 10.18 -16.16
CA ASN A 132 -4.37 10.65 -15.04
C ASN A 132 -4.80 10.11 -13.66
N CYS A 133 -5.91 9.38 -13.55
CA CYS A 133 -6.40 8.88 -12.26
C CYS A 133 -7.22 7.59 -12.37
N GLY A 134 -7.64 7.07 -11.21
CA GLY A 134 -8.50 5.91 -11.10
C GLY A 134 -7.73 4.59 -10.95
N PRO A 135 -8.43 3.45 -11.03
CA PRO A 135 -7.83 2.14 -10.84
C PRO A 135 -6.88 1.79 -11.98
N ARG A 136 -5.82 1.08 -11.64
CA ARG A 136 -4.80 0.52 -12.52
C ARG A 136 -4.50 -0.89 -12.04
N PHE A 137 -3.57 -1.04 -11.12
CA PHE A 137 -3.11 -2.34 -10.62
C PHE A 137 -4.25 -3.27 -10.19
N THR A 138 -5.26 -2.79 -9.46
CA THR A 138 -6.33 -3.69 -8.98
C THR A 138 -7.29 -4.20 -10.05
N ILE A 139 -7.24 -3.66 -11.27
CA ILE A 139 -8.11 -4.06 -12.39
C ILE A 139 -7.36 -4.72 -13.54
N ILE A 140 -6.03 -4.77 -13.51
CA ILE A 140 -5.21 -5.36 -14.57
C ILE A 140 -5.20 -6.87 -14.39
N ALA A 141 -5.73 -7.59 -15.39
CA ALA A 141 -5.70 -9.05 -15.43
C ALA A 141 -4.49 -9.58 -16.22
N ASN A 142 -4.03 -8.82 -17.23
CA ASN A 142 -2.85 -9.19 -18.02
C ASN A 142 -2.16 -7.96 -18.63
N VAL A 143 -0.96 -8.17 -19.18
CA VAL A 143 -0.23 -7.21 -20.00
C VAL A 143 -0.26 -7.65 -21.48
N PRO A 144 -0.27 -6.72 -22.46
CA PRO A 144 -0.19 -5.26 -22.33
C PRO A 144 -1.42 -4.62 -21.68
N TYR A 145 -1.25 -3.42 -21.10
CA TYR A 145 -2.31 -2.66 -20.44
C TYR A 145 -3.31 -2.09 -21.46
N ASP A 146 -4.30 -2.91 -21.78
CA ASP A 146 -5.42 -2.61 -22.66
C ASP A 146 -6.73 -3.02 -22.00
N ARG A 147 -7.83 -2.37 -22.39
CA ARG A 147 -9.16 -2.58 -21.80
C ARG A 147 -9.54 -4.06 -21.73
N ASP A 148 -9.25 -4.83 -22.78
CA ASP A 148 -9.58 -6.27 -22.89
C ASP A 148 -8.83 -7.12 -21.85
N ASN A 149 -7.67 -6.65 -21.39
CA ASN A 149 -6.85 -7.28 -20.35
C ASN A 149 -7.11 -6.69 -18.96
N THR A 150 -8.27 -6.07 -18.75
CA THR A 150 -8.70 -5.51 -17.46
C THR A 150 -10.11 -5.98 -17.11
N THR A 151 -10.52 -5.76 -15.85
CA THR A 151 -11.91 -6.02 -15.42
C THR A 151 -12.94 -5.09 -16.08
N MET A 152 -12.50 -4.16 -16.93
CA MET A 152 -13.38 -3.32 -17.75
C MET A 152 -13.76 -3.96 -19.09
N SER A 153 -13.21 -5.13 -19.43
CA SER A 153 -13.50 -5.88 -20.65
C SER A 153 -14.98 -6.29 -20.77
N SER A 154 -15.64 -6.54 -19.63
CA SER A 154 -17.07 -6.86 -19.56
C SER A 154 -18.00 -5.69 -19.89
N PHE A 155 -17.47 -4.46 -20.02
CA PHE A 155 -18.24 -3.23 -20.24
C PHE A 155 -17.95 -2.66 -21.63
N THR A 156 -18.85 -2.83 -22.59
CA THR A 156 -18.70 -2.26 -23.94
C THR A 156 -18.90 -0.74 -23.91
N MET A 157 -17.98 0.04 -24.46
CA MET A 157 -18.09 1.51 -24.50
C MET A 157 -19.28 1.97 -25.37
N CYS A 158 -20.10 2.89 -24.86
CA CYS A 158 -21.11 3.57 -25.68
C CYS A 158 -20.44 4.51 -26.71
N PRO A 159 -21.17 4.99 -27.74
CA PRO A 159 -20.62 5.86 -28.78
C PRO A 159 -19.90 7.10 -28.24
N ALA A 160 -20.43 7.75 -27.20
CA ALA A 160 -19.82 8.93 -26.59
C ALA A 160 -18.48 8.61 -25.91
N CYS A 161 -18.42 7.52 -25.12
CA CYS A 161 -17.17 7.07 -24.50
C CYS A 161 -16.13 6.61 -25.53
N SER A 162 -16.58 5.95 -26.60
CA SER A 162 -15.72 5.54 -27.71
C SER A 162 -15.13 6.76 -28.44
N SER A 163 -15.93 7.79 -28.69
CA SER A 163 -15.46 9.03 -29.31
C SER A 163 -14.37 9.71 -28.48
N GLU A 164 -14.56 9.84 -27.16
CA GLU A 164 -13.52 10.37 -26.27
C GLU A 164 -12.27 9.48 -26.23
N TYR A 165 -12.43 8.16 -26.25
CA TYR A 165 -11.31 7.21 -26.19
C TYR A 165 -10.39 7.31 -27.41
N HIS A 166 -10.95 7.60 -28.60
CA HIS A 166 -10.22 7.70 -29.86
C HIS A 166 -9.80 9.14 -30.23
N SER A 167 -10.19 10.15 -29.45
CA SER A 167 -9.89 11.56 -29.72
C SER A 167 -8.61 12.01 -28.97
N PRO A 168 -7.48 12.27 -29.66
CA PRO A 168 -6.21 12.61 -29.01
C PRO A 168 -6.25 13.85 -28.11
N SER A 169 -7.07 14.84 -28.48
CA SER A 169 -7.27 16.08 -27.72
C SER A 169 -8.20 15.92 -26.52
N ASN A 170 -8.77 14.73 -26.30
CA ASN A 170 -9.63 14.47 -25.15
C ASN A 170 -8.81 13.90 -23.99
N ARG A 171 -9.06 14.38 -22.77
CA ARG A 171 -8.39 13.88 -21.55
C ARG A 171 -8.61 12.38 -21.28
N ARG A 172 -9.59 11.76 -21.94
CA ARG A 172 -9.89 10.32 -21.87
C ARG A 172 -9.38 9.51 -23.07
N PHE A 173 -8.54 10.12 -23.91
CA PHE A 173 -7.84 9.42 -24.99
C PHE A 173 -7.07 8.21 -24.46
N HIS A 174 -7.38 7.01 -24.94
CA HIS A 174 -6.83 5.75 -24.42
C HIS A 174 -6.94 5.55 -22.89
N ALA A 175 -7.91 6.19 -22.23
CA ALA A 175 -8.24 5.84 -20.86
C ALA A 175 -8.89 4.45 -20.85
N GLN A 176 -8.10 3.41 -20.62
CA GLN A 176 -8.58 2.01 -20.62
C GLN A 176 -9.82 1.79 -19.74
N PRO A 177 -9.95 2.40 -18.54
CA PRO A 177 -11.14 2.26 -17.70
C PRO A 177 -12.22 3.31 -17.96
N ASN A 178 -12.22 3.99 -19.12
CA ASN A 178 -13.25 4.97 -19.46
C ASN A 178 -14.65 4.33 -19.45
N ALA A 179 -15.60 5.02 -18.83
CA ALA A 179 -17.00 4.64 -18.77
C ALA A 179 -17.89 5.84 -18.40
N CYS A 180 -19.20 5.65 -18.49
CA CYS A 180 -20.25 6.57 -18.06
C CYS A 180 -21.45 5.77 -17.51
N PRO A 181 -22.50 6.44 -16.98
CA PRO A 181 -23.69 5.74 -16.46
C PRO A 181 -24.38 4.79 -17.45
N GLU A 182 -24.25 5.01 -18.77
CA GLU A 182 -24.90 4.18 -19.79
C GLU A 182 -24.20 2.85 -20.05
N CYS A 183 -22.87 2.82 -19.94
CA CYS A 183 -22.05 1.72 -20.46
C CYS A 183 -21.10 1.13 -19.41
N GLY A 184 -21.11 1.68 -18.20
CA GLY A 184 -20.15 1.36 -17.17
C GLY A 184 -20.76 0.66 -15.97
N PRO A 185 -19.91 0.44 -14.95
CA PRO A 185 -20.34 -0.21 -13.72
C PRO A 185 -21.45 0.54 -12.98
N THR A 186 -22.27 -0.21 -12.24
CA THR A 186 -23.41 0.29 -11.46
C THR A 186 -23.32 -0.10 -9.99
N LEU A 187 -23.92 0.71 -9.11
CA LEU A 187 -23.98 0.44 -7.67
C LEU A 187 -25.27 -0.28 -7.31
N GLN A 188 -25.18 -1.16 -6.31
CA GLN A 188 -26.31 -1.85 -5.73
C GLN A 188 -26.16 -1.91 -4.20
N LEU A 189 -27.26 -1.75 -3.48
CA LEU A 189 -27.30 -1.83 -2.03
C LEU A 189 -28.02 -3.10 -1.61
N PHE A 190 -27.44 -3.85 -0.67
CA PHE A 190 -28.00 -5.08 -0.12
C PHE A 190 -28.04 -5.02 1.40
N THR A 191 -29.00 -5.73 1.97
CA THR A 191 -29.03 -6.04 3.41
C THR A 191 -28.01 -7.13 3.74
N ASN A 192 -27.69 -7.31 5.02
CA ASN A 192 -26.85 -8.43 5.48
C ASN A 192 -27.38 -9.83 5.15
N SER A 193 -28.69 -9.96 4.89
CA SER A 193 -29.33 -11.19 4.44
C SER A 193 -29.16 -11.48 2.94
N GLY A 194 -28.49 -10.59 2.19
CA GLY A 194 -28.32 -10.68 0.75
C GLY A 194 -29.52 -10.20 -0.07
N LYS A 195 -30.55 -9.63 0.56
CA LYS A 195 -31.69 -9.02 -0.15
C LYS A 195 -31.32 -7.63 -0.65
N MET A 196 -31.60 -7.37 -1.93
CA MET A 196 -31.41 -6.06 -2.55
C MET A 196 -32.37 -5.03 -1.92
N VAL A 197 -31.84 -3.85 -1.61
CA VAL A 197 -32.61 -2.70 -1.12
C VAL A 197 -33.12 -1.92 -2.32
N THR A 198 -34.43 -1.76 -2.43
CA THR A 198 -35.05 -0.93 -3.47
C THR A 198 -34.81 0.54 -3.17
N THR A 199 -33.98 1.21 -3.97
CA THR A 199 -33.67 2.64 -3.86
C THR A 199 -33.36 3.23 -5.23
N HIS A 200 -33.65 4.51 -5.41
CA HIS A 200 -33.29 5.25 -6.63
C HIS A 200 -31.83 5.72 -6.62
N ASP A 201 -31.25 5.95 -5.44
CA ASP A 201 -29.84 6.33 -5.28
C ASP A 201 -29.23 5.49 -4.13
N PRO A 202 -28.48 4.41 -4.46
CA PRO A 202 -27.77 3.59 -3.48
C PRO A 202 -26.80 4.38 -2.60
N VAL A 203 -26.23 5.48 -3.10
CA VAL A 203 -25.29 6.31 -2.34
C VAL A 203 -26.03 7.10 -1.27
N GLU A 204 -27.13 7.76 -1.61
CA GLU A 204 -27.92 8.55 -0.64
C GLU A 204 -28.50 7.68 0.47
N GLU A 205 -29.03 6.50 0.13
CA GLU A 205 -29.52 5.56 1.14
C GLU A 205 -28.37 5.07 2.03
N THR A 206 -27.18 4.82 1.46
CA THR A 206 -25.99 4.44 2.26
C THR A 206 -25.59 5.54 3.24
N ILE A 207 -25.59 6.81 2.81
CA ILE A 207 -25.34 7.95 3.70
C ILE A 207 -26.38 7.99 4.82
N ALA A 208 -27.67 7.82 4.50
CA ALA A 208 -28.73 7.80 5.50
C ALA A 208 -28.55 6.67 6.53
N LEU A 209 -28.14 5.47 6.08
CA LEU A 209 -27.85 4.33 6.95
C LEU A 209 -26.64 4.59 7.86
N LEU A 210 -25.54 5.13 7.33
CA LEU A 210 -24.36 5.52 8.11
C LEU A 210 -24.73 6.55 9.18
N LYS A 211 -25.51 7.58 8.82
CA LYS A 211 -26.04 8.57 9.77
C LYS A 211 -26.98 7.98 10.82
N ARG A 212 -27.70 6.91 10.51
CA ARG A 212 -28.52 6.15 11.48
C ARG A 212 -27.69 5.23 12.38
N GLY A 213 -26.35 5.22 12.23
CA GLY A 213 -25.44 4.41 13.03
C GLY A 213 -25.35 2.95 12.58
N LYS A 214 -25.64 2.66 11.30
CA LYS A 214 -25.42 1.34 10.70
C LYS A 214 -23.98 1.17 10.25
N ILE A 215 -23.52 -0.07 10.26
CA ILE A 215 -22.23 -0.48 9.70
C ILE A 215 -22.47 -0.96 8.27
N VAL A 216 -21.79 -0.38 7.30
CA VAL A 216 -21.95 -0.72 5.88
C VAL A 216 -20.62 -1.26 5.33
N ALA A 217 -20.66 -2.43 4.70
CA ALA A 217 -19.55 -2.93 3.90
C ALA A 217 -19.61 -2.26 2.51
N ILE A 218 -18.56 -1.53 2.14
CA ILE A 218 -18.50 -0.75 0.90
C ILE A 218 -17.43 -1.37 0.01
N LYS A 219 -17.79 -1.81 -1.19
CA LYS A 219 -16.83 -2.29 -2.20
C LYS A 219 -16.01 -1.11 -2.69
N GLY A 220 -14.73 -1.08 -2.30
CA GLY A 220 -13.77 -0.06 -2.66
C GLY A 220 -12.98 -0.42 -3.93
N LEU A 221 -11.79 0.15 -4.05
CA LEU A 221 -10.94 -0.04 -5.23
C LEU A 221 -10.12 -1.34 -5.20
N GLY A 222 -9.59 -1.70 -4.02
CA GLY A 222 -8.73 -2.88 -3.80
C GLY A 222 -9.33 -3.92 -2.85
N GLY A 223 -10.55 -3.72 -2.39
CA GLY A 223 -11.27 -4.62 -1.51
C GLY A 223 -12.44 -3.91 -0.83
N PHE A 224 -13.12 -4.60 0.08
CA PHE A 224 -14.22 -4.05 0.86
C PHE A 224 -13.71 -3.26 2.06
N HIS A 225 -14.35 -2.13 2.36
CA HIS A 225 -14.20 -1.42 3.64
C HIS A 225 -15.42 -1.67 4.51
N LEU A 226 -15.23 -1.83 5.81
CA LEU A 226 -16.29 -1.67 6.81
C LEU A 226 -16.33 -0.21 7.23
N ALA A 227 -17.48 0.42 7.01
CA ALA A 227 -17.72 1.83 7.22
C ALA A 227 -18.78 2.09 8.28
N CYS A 228 -18.51 3.04 9.18
CA CYS A 228 -19.49 3.57 10.11
C CYS A 228 -19.14 5.01 10.53
N ASP A 229 -20.09 5.72 11.14
CA ASP A 229 -19.88 7.07 11.67
C ASP A 229 -18.84 7.06 12.79
N ALA A 230 -17.70 7.73 12.56
CA ALA A 230 -16.58 7.75 13.49
C ALA A 230 -16.83 8.60 14.76
N THR A 231 -17.92 9.36 14.80
CA THR A 231 -18.27 10.21 15.94
C THR A 231 -19.13 9.48 16.98
N LYS A 232 -19.66 8.30 16.64
CA LYS A 232 -20.60 7.54 17.48
C LYS A 232 -19.93 6.37 18.19
N GLU A 233 -19.64 6.55 19.48
CA GLU A 233 -18.93 5.56 20.29
C GLU A 233 -19.59 4.18 20.28
N GLU A 234 -20.91 4.10 20.48
CA GLU A 234 -21.65 2.82 20.49
C GLU A 234 -21.51 2.05 19.17
N VAL A 235 -21.48 2.77 18.05
CA VAL A 235 -21.37 2.18 16.71
C VAL A 235 -19.94 1.68 16.45
N VAL A 236 -18.93 2.47 16.84
CA VAL A 236 -17.52 2.10 16.68
C VAL A 236 -17.17 0.92 17.61
N ALA A 237 -17.65 0.93 18.85
CA ALA A 237 -17.51 -0.19 19.78
C ALA A 237 -18.22 -1.45 19.26
N GLY A 238 -19.42 -1.31 18.70
CA GLY A 238 -20.14 -2.40 18.04
C GLY A 238 -19.38 -3.00 16.87
N LEU A 239 -18.73 -2.17 16.04
CA LEU A 239 -17.87 -2.63 14.96
C LEU A 239 -16.66 -3.41 15.49
N ARG A 240 -16.01 -2.95 16.57
CA ARG A 240 -14.89 -3.68 17.19
C ARG A 240 -15.29 -5.06 17.68
N ALA A 241 -16.41 -5.13 18.41
CA ALA A 241 -16.92 -6.38 18.97
C ALA A 241 -17.21 -7.40 17.87
N ARG A 242 -17.87 -6.98 16.78
CA ARG A 242 -18.20 -7.87 15.65
C ARG A 242 -16.98 -8.29 14.84
N LYS A 243 -15.94 -7.45 14.74
CA LYS A 243 -14.71 -7.75 14.00
C LYS A 243 -13.68 -8.56 14.82
N TYR A 244 -13.93 -8.76 16.12
CA TYR A 244 -12.95 -9.31 17.07
C TYR A 244 -11.63 -8.53 17.05
N ARG A 245 -11.74 -7.19 17.05
CA ARG A 245 -10.60 -6.28 16.97
C ARG A 245 -10.59 -5.33 18.15
N GLU A 246 -9.89 -5.71 19.19
CA GLU A 246 -9.95 -5.03 20.49
C GLU A 246 -9.30 -3.65 20.45
N ASP A 247 -7.97 -3.57 20.38
CA ASP A 247 -7.26 -2.28 20.53
C ASP A 247 -6.62 -1.75 19.25
N LYS A 248 -6.46 -2.56 18.20
CA LYS A 248 -5.82 -2.15 16.94
C LYS A 248 -6.58 -0.96 16.34
N PRO A 249 -5.95 0.22 16.14
CA PRO A 249 -6.65 1.43 15.71
C PRO A 249 -7.38 1.24 14.37
N PHE A 250 -8.49 1.96 14.23
CA PHE A 250 -9.19 2.11 12.97
C PHE A 250 -8.68 3.32 12.20
N ALA A 251 -8.64 3.20 10.88
CA ALA A 251 -8.39 4.32 10.00
C ALA A 251 -9.67 5.13 9.80
N LEU A 252 -9.51 6.45 9.69
CA LEU A 252 -10.57 7.41 9.46
C LEU A 252 -10.45 7.98 8.06
N MET A 253 -11.52 7.96 7.30
CA MET A 253 -11.64 8.81 6.12
C MET A 253 -12.37 10.10 6.53
N CYS A 254 -11.74 11.24 6.28
CA CYS A 254 -12.31 12.56 6.57
C CYS A 254 -12.72 13.23 5.27
N ARG A 255 -13.83 13.99 5.24
CA ARG A 255 -14.34 14.65 4.03
C ARG A 255 -13.26 15.45 3.28
N ASP A 256 -12.52 16.26 4.02
CA ASP A 256 -11.55 17.22 3.51
C ASP A 256 -10.44 17.48 4.53
N LEU A 257 -9.43 18.24 4.11
CA LEU A 257 -8.27 18.56 4.94
C LEU A 257 -8.64 19.43 6.15
N GLU A 258 -9.70 20.23 6.08
CA GLU A 258 -10.13 21.08 7.20
C GLU A 258 -10.71 20.25 8.33
N VAL A 259 -11.49 19.20 8.01
CA VAL A 259 -11.90 18.20 9.00
C VAL A 259 -10.67 17.54 9.64
N VAL A 260 -9.68 17.13 8.84
CA VAL A 260 -8.45 16.53 9.39
C VAL A 260 -7.74 17.49 10.36
N LYS A 261 -7.59 18.76 9.99
CA LYS A 261 -7.00 19.80 10.85
C LYS A 261 -7.81 20.04 12.12
N SER A 262 -9.11 19.80 12.12
CA SER A 262 -9.93 19.88 13.34
C SER A 262 -9.67 18.73 14.32
N LEU A 263 -9.26 17.56 13.81
CA LEU A 263 -9.05 16.34 14.60
C LEU A 263 -7.59 16.10 15.01
N CYS A 264 -6.64 16.53 14.19
CA CYS A 264 -5.22 16.21 14.31
C CYS A 264 -4.33 17.46 14.24
N ILE A 265 -3.10 17.33 14.74
CA ILE A 265 -2.03 18.29 14.48
C ILE A 265 -1.44 17.96 13.10
N VAL A 266 -1.47 18.94 12.18
CA VAL A 266 -1.10 18.75 10.78
C VAL A 266 -0.02 19.78 10.42
N ASP A 267 1.17 19.30 10.05
CA ASP A 267 2.24 20.12 9.47
C ASP A 267 2.18 20.13 7.93
N ALA A 268 3.11 20.84 7.28
CA ALA A 268 3.15 20.96 5.83
C ALA A 268 3.39 19.61 5.13
N LEU A 269 4.31 18.79 5.65
CA LEU A 269 4.61 17.47 5.10
C LEU A 269 3.38 16.55 5.16
N SER A 270 2.72 16.51 6.31
CA SER A 270 1.49 15.76 6.55
C SER A 270 0.36 16.22 5.62
N SER A 271 0.18 17.53 5.47
CA SER A 271 -0.82 18.11 4.57
C SER A 271 -0.60 17.68 3.12
N ASN A 272 0.67 17.70 2.66
CA ASN A 272 1.04 17.28 1.32
C ASN A 272 0.83 15.78 1.10
N LEU A 273 1.20 14.94 2.08
CA LEU A 273 1.01 13.48 2.00
C LEU A 273 -0.48 13.08 1.97
N ILE A 274 -1.29 13.66 2.85
CA ILE A 274 -2.73 13.39 2.90
C ILE A 274 -3.44 13.87 1.62
N SER A 275 -2.93 14.97 1.04
CA SER A 275 -3.44 15.55 -0.21
C SER A 275 -2.86 14.93 -1.46
N SER A 276 -1.89 14.01 -1.32
CA SER A 276 -1.22 13.39 -2.45
C SER A 276 -2.17 12.52 -3.26
N ARG A 277 -1.81 12.22 -4.49
CA ARG A 277 -2.58 11.35 -5.37
C ARG A 277 -2.65 9.90 -4.88
N GLU A 278 -1.67 9.48 -4.07
CA GLU A 278 -1.62 8.15 -3.45
C GLU A 278 -2.62 8.04 -2.30
N ARG A 279 -3.03 9.17 -1.67
CA ARG A 279 -4.02 9.23 -0.57
C ARG A 279 -3.80 8.16 0.51
N PRO A 280 -2.60 8.03 1.10
CA PRO A 280 -2.36 7.04 2.15
C PRO A 280 -3.12 7.40 3.43
N ILE A 281 -3.24 6.42 4.33
CA ILE A 281 -3.56 6.68 5.74
C ILE A 281 -2.30 7.28 6.38
N VAL A 282 -2.43 8.46 6.97
CA VAL A 282 -1.35 9.18 7.63
C VAL A 282 -1.59 9.17 9.14
N ILE A 283 -0.61 8.67 9.90
CA ILE A 283 -0.67 8.64 11.37
C ILE A 283 -0.26 10.00 11.93
N LEU A 284 -1.22 10.72 12.53
CA LEU A 284 -1.01 12.07 13.06
C LEU A 284 -1.34 12.17 14.55
N PRO A 285 -0.68 13.08 15.30
CA PRO A 285 -1.04 13.38 16.67
C PRO A 285 -2.49 13.86 16.78
N ARG A 286 -3.27 13.25 17.67
CA ARG A 286 -4.65 13.63 17.98
C ARG A 286 -4.67 14.95 18.73
N LYS A 287 -5.57 15.87 18.35
CA LYS A 287 -5.85 17.08 19.14
C LYS A 287 -6.68 16.76 20.38
N ILE A 288 -6.40 17.47 21.47
CA ILE A 288 -7.24 17.42 22.67
C ILE A 288 -8.65 17.91 22.29
N GLY A 289 -9.69 17.16 22.67
CA GLY A 289 -11.08 17.49 22.34
C GLY A 289 -11.53 17.10 20.92
N ALA A 290 -10.71 16.38 20.15
CA ALA A 290 -11.12 15.85 18.84
C ALA A 290 -12.42 15.03 18.97
N LYS A 291 -13.47 15.46 18.24
CA LYS A 291 -14.83 14.91 18.25
C LYS A 291 -14.93 13.57 17.51
N ILE A 292 -14.19 12.59 18.00
CA ILE A 292 -14.13 11.22 17.48
C ILE A 292 -14.29 10.26 18.66
N ALA A 293 -15.06 9.20 18.42
CA ALA A 293 -15.27 8.10 19.36
C ALA A 293 -13.93 7.58 19.91
N PRO A 294 -13.73 7.54 21.25
CA PRO A 294 -12.54 6.95 21.87
C PRO A 294 -12.18 5.56 21.33
N SER A 295 -13.19 4.75 21.01
CA SER A 295 -13.00 3.43 20.41
C SER A 295 -12.36 3.46 19.03
N VAL A 296 -12.20 4.59 18.34
CA VAL A 296 -11.46 4.59 17.06
C VAL A 296 -10.00 4.19 17.26
N ALA A 297 -9.35 4.70 18.31
CA ALA A 297 -7.96 4.39 18.62
C ALA A 297 -7.75 4.34 20.15
N PRO A 298 -8.18 3.24 20.80
CA PRO A 298 -8.09 3.08 22.25
C PRO A 298 -6.67 3.27 22.75
N PHE A 299 -6.50 4.09 23.79
CA PHE A 299 -5.21 4.35 24.44
C PHE A 299 -4.11 4.95 23.54
N GLN A 300 -4.46 5.41 22.33
CA GLN A 300 -3.51 6.04 21.41
C GLN A 300 -3.59 7.56 21.45
N LYS A 301 -2.42 8.20 21.32
CA LYS A 301 -2.29 9.67 21.16
C LYS A 301 -2.31 10.10 19.69
N THR A 302 -2.54 9.18 18.77
CA THR A 302 -2.53 9.41 17.33
C THR A 302 -3.80 8.86 16.69
N LEU A 303 -4.15 9.41 15.53
CA LEU A 303 -5.21 8.91 14.66
C LEU A 303 -4.62 8.60 13.28
N GLY A 304 -5.07 7.52 12.66
CA GLY A 304 -4.79 7.25 11.25
C GLY A 304 -5.87 7.90 10.40
N VAL A 305 -5.52 8.90 9.59
CA VAL A 305 -6.47 9.67 8.79
C VAL A 305 -6.12 9.60 7.30
N MET A 306 -7.14 9.54 6.44
CA MET A 306 -7.02 9.63 4.98
C MET A 306 -8.14 10.50 4.41
N LEU A 307 -7.99 10.91 3.15
CA LEU A 307 -9.03 11.62 2.40
C LEU A 307 -9.69 10.70 1.37
N PRO A 308 -10.91 11.01 0.90
CA PRO A 308 -11.54 10.35 -0.21
C PRO A 308 -10.61 10.23 -1.41
N TYR A 309 -10.59 9.04 -2.00
CA TYR A 309 -9.70 8.72 -3.11
C TYR A 309 -10.40 8.09 -4.31
N THR A 310 -11.66 7.69 -4.20
CA THR A 310 -12.50 7.26 -5.33
C THR A 310 -13.68 8.20 -5.48
N PRO A 311 -14.33 8.29 -6.66
CA PRO A 311 -15.52 9.12 -6.80
C PRO A 311 -16.64 8.68 -5.86
N LEU A 312 -16.80 7.36 -5.64
CA LEU A 312 -17.73 6.82 -4.64
C LEU A 312 -17.46 7.39 -3.24
N HIS A 313 -16.20 7.41 -2.80
CA HIS A 313 -15.85 8.01 -1.50
C HIS A 313 -16.24 9.49 -1.45
N HIS A 314 -15.95 10.26 -2.49
CA HIS A 314 -16.35 11.67 -2.53
C HIS A 314 -17.87 11.87 -2.45
N LEU A 315 -18.65 11.03 -3.13
CA LEU A 315 -20.11 11.09 -3.09
C LEU A 315 -20.67 10.74 -1.71
N LEU A 316 -20.08 9.78 -0.99
CA LEU A 316 -20.49 9.38 0.36
C LEU A 316 -20.34 10.51 1.39
N PHE A 317 -19.44 11.48 1.16
CA PHE A 317 -19.29 12.67 2.00
C PHE A 317 -20.20 13.85 1.58
N GLY A 318 -20.99 13.71 0.51
CA GLY A 318 -21.80 14.79 -0.06
C GLY A 318 -22.95 15.30 0.81
N GLN A 319 -23.28 14.64 1.92
CA GLN A 319 -24.41 15.02 2.77
C GLN A 319 -24.06 15.05 4.29
N GLY A 320 -22.96 15.69 4.71
CA GLY A 320 -22.82 16.14 6.11
C GLY A 320 -22.37 15.11 7.14
N VAL A 321 -21.71 14.02 6.74
CA VAL A 321 -20.82 13.26 7.64
C VAL A 321 -19.42 13.85 7.46
N ASP A 322 -18.70 14.13 8.54
CA ASP A 322 -17.35 14.71 8.46
C ASP A 322 -16.25 13.64 8.47
N ALA A 323 -16.46 12.54 9.22
CA ALA A 323 -15.50 11.46 9.36
C ALA A 323 -16.19 10.09 9.45
N LEU A 324 -15.67 9.13 8.69
CA LEU A 324 -16.10 7.73 8.70
C LEU A 324 -14.93 6.85 9.13
N VAL A 325 -15.20 5.85 9.95
CA VAL A 325 -14.28 4.70 10.07
C VAL A 325 -14.25 4.02 8.72
N MET A 326 -13.06 3.71 8.19
CA MET A 326 -12.86 2.96 6.95
C MET A 326 -11.77 1.93 7.21
N THR A 327 -12.17 0.76 7.72
CA THR A 327 -11.25 -0.35 8.00
C THR A 327 -11.41 -1.46 6.97
N SER A 328 -10.38 -2.27 6.76
CA SER A 328 -10.43 -3.43 5.87
C SER A 328 -11.61 -4.36 6.20
N GLY A 329 -12.33 -4.81 5.18
CA GLY A 329 -13.45 -5.75 5.29
C GLY A 329 -12.95 -7.18 5.41
N ASN A 330 -12.62 -7.58 6.63
CA ASN A 330 -12.21 -8.93 6.99
C ASN A 330 -12.43 -9.17 8.49
N VAL A 331 -12.48 -10.44 8.91
CA VAL A 331 -12.33 -10.84 10.31
C VAL A 331 -10.84 -10.67 10.68
N SER A 332 -10.52 -10.32 11.94
CA SER A 332 -9.16 -9.91 12.33
C SER A 332 -8.04 -10.75 11.71
N ASP A 333 -7.00 -10.06 11.22
CA ASP A 333 -5.74 -10.61 10.69
C ASP A 333 -5.84 -11.53 9.44
N GLU A 334 -7.03 -11.65 8.85
CA GLU A 334 -7.20 -12.16 7.48
C GLU A 334 -6.92 -11.07 6.42
N PRO A 335 -6.60 -11.43 5.16
CA PRO A 335 -6.47 -10.47 4.09
C PRO A 335 -7.82 -9.86 3.74
N ILE A 336 -7.81 -8.62 3.22
CA ILE A 336 -9.03 -7.91 2.81
C ILE A 336 -9.87 -8.74 1.83
N VAL A 337 -11.17 -8.85 2.08
CA VAL A 337 -12.12 -9.48 1.15
C VAL A 337 -12.29 -8.56 -0.05
N PHE A 338 -12.26 -9.11 -1.26
CA PHE A 338 -12.41 -8.34 -2.50
C PHE A 338 -13.39 -8.94 -3.51
N LYS A 339 -13.71 -10.24 -3.38
CA LYS A 339 -14.72 -10.92 -4.20
C LYS A 339 -16.11 -10.77 -3.58
N ASP A 340 -17.09 -10.52 -4.43
CA ASP A 340 -18.47 -10.27 -3.99
C ASP A 340 -19.10 -11.50 -3.31
N THR A 341 -18.84 -12.70 -3.85
CA THR A 341 -19.33 -13.97 -3.29
C THR A 341 -18.81 -14.23 -1.88
N GLU A 342 -17.56 -13.84 -1.60
CA GLU A 342 -16.94 -13.97 -0.27
C GLU A 342 -17.40 -12.88 0.71
N ALA A 343 -17.72 -11.68 0.21
CA ALA A 343 -18.10 -10.55 1.05
C ALA A 343 -19.37 -10.86 1.86
N PHE A 344 -20.40 -11.42 1.22
CA PHE A 344 -21.64 -11.76 1.91
C PHE A 344 -21.47 -12.90 2.92
N SER A 345 -20.65 -13.91 2.63
CA SER A 345 -20.45 -15.03 3.57
C SER A 345 -19.62 -14.62 4.78
N ARG A 346 -18.56 -13.84 4.58
CA ARG A 346 -17.58 -13.48 5.62
C ARG A 346 -17.98 -12.25 6.44
N LEU A 347 -18.64 -11.26 5.83
CA LEU A 347 -18.90 -9.97 6.49
C LEU A 347 -20.34 -9.82 6.99
N ARG A 348 -21.27 -10.76 6.71
CA ARG A 348 -22.69 -10.63 7.10
C ARG A 348 -22.94 -10.50 8.61
N ASN A 349 -22.04 -11.05 9.42
CA ASN A 349 -22.13 -10.97 10.88
C ASN A 349 -21.53 -9.66 11.43
N ILE A 350 -20.88 -8.88 10.57
CA ILE A 350 -20.22 -7.62 10.92
C ILE A 350 -21.03 -6.43 10.39
N ALA A 351 -21.24 -6.39 9.07
CA ALA A 351 -21.95 -5.32 8.40
C ALA A 351 -23.47 -5.53 8.42
N ASP A 352 -24.21 -4.44 8.61
CA ASP A 352 -25.67 -4.43 8.52
C ASP A 352 -26.14 -4.36 7.04
N PHE A 353 -25.36 -3.70 6.18
CA PHE A 353 -25.64 -3.50 4.76
C PHE A 353 -24.37 -3.60 3.91
N PHE A 354 -24.55 -3.77 2.60
CA PHE A 354 -23.49 -3.94 1.62
C PHE A 354 -23.74 -3.02 0.42
N LEU A 355 -22.87 -2.03 0.20
CA LEU A 355 -22.84 -1.23 -1.02
C LEU A 355 -21.80 -1.83 -1.98
N VAL A 356 -22.26 -2.45 -3.05
CA VAL A 356 -21.44 -3.20 -4.00
C VAL A 356 -21.57 -2.65 -5.42
N HIS A 357 -20.70 -3.10 -6.31
CA HIS A 357 -20.77 -2.81 -7.74
C HIS A 357 -20.30 -3.98 -8.58
N ASP A 358 -20.75 -4.00 -9.83
CA ASP A 358 -20.49 -5.05 -10.83
C ASP A 358 -19.09 -5.00 -11.47
N ARG A 359 -18.28 -3.96 -11.23
CA ARG A 359 -16.85 -4.01 -11.61
C ARG A 359 -16.08 -4.97 -10.69
N GLU A 360 -15.51 -6.03 -11.24
CA GLU A 360 -14.64 -6.92 -10.48
C GLU A 360 -13.35 -6.23 -10.04
N ILE A 361 -12.86 -6.64 -8.87
CA ILE A 361 -11.51 -6.32 -8.38
C ILE A 361 -10.67 -7.54 -8.72
N HIS A 362 -9.67 -7.40 -9.59
CA HIS A 362 -8.83 -8.53 -9.99
C HIS A 362 -7.81 -8.88 -8.90
N THR A 363 -7.20 -7.85 -8.32
CA THR A 363 -6.17 -8.01 -7.30
C THR A 363 -6.50 -7.19 -6.08
N ARG A 364 -6.44 -7.81 -4.91
CA ARG A 364 -6.64 -7.12 -3.64
C ARG A 364 -5.48 -6.15 -3.35
N CYS A 365 -5.78 -5.02 -2.74
CA CYS A 365 -4.77 -4.05 -2.35
C CYS A 365 -5.25 -3.24 -1.15
N ASP A 366 -4.61 -3.46 0.01
CA ASP A 366 -4.85 -2.68 1.22
C ASP A 366 -4.51 -1.20 1.06
N ASP A 367 -5.07 -0.35 1.92
CA ASP A 367 -4.64 1.05 2.03
C ASP A 367 -3.21 1.12 2.60
N SER A 368 -2.36 1.93 1.97
CA SER A 368 -1.03 2.25 2.51
C SER A 368 -1.13 3.05 3.79
N VAL A 369 -0.21 2.83 4.72
CA VAL A 369 -0.12 3.53 6.00
C VAL A 369 1.27 4.12 6.15
N VAL A 370 1.33 5.44 6.36
CA VAL A 370 2.58 6.18 6.52
C VAL A 370 2.55 7.02 7.80
N LYS A 371 3.74 7.29 8.32
CA LYS A 371 3.95 8.19 9.45
C LYS A 371 5.00 9.24 9.07
N PRO A 372 4.65 10.54 9.07
CA PRO A 372 5.63 11.60 8.88
C PRO A 372 6.53 11.68 10.12
N LEU A 373 7.84 11.80 9.90
CA LEU A 373 8.85 11.95 10.94
C LEU A 373 9.83 13.05 10.55
N LYS A 374 9.67 14.24 11.14
CA LYS A 374 10.43 15.44 10.75
C LYS A 374 10.26 15.71 9.24
N GLU A 375 11.33 15.59 8.46
CA GLU A 375 11.36 15.84 7.02
C GLU A 375 11.21 14.55 6.18
N THR A 376 11.17 13.38 6.82
CA THR A 376 11.07 12.09 6.12
C THR A 376 9.74 11.40 6.38
N VAL A 377 9.45 10.38 5.59
CA VAL A 377 8.22 9.59 5.67
C VAL A 377 8.58 8.15 5.93
N THR A 378 8.02 7.57 6.99
CA THR A 378 8.19 6.14 7.31
C THR A 378 6.96 5.38 6.84
N PHE A 379 7.16 4.37 6.01
CA PHE A 379 6.10 3.42 5.67
C PHE A 379 5.89 2.44 6.83
N LEU A 380 4.66 2.36 7.31
CA LEU A 380 4.22 1.27 8.19
C LEU A 380 3.57 0.15 7.38
N ARG A 381 3.00 0.51 6.22
CA ARG A 381 2.43 -0.41 5.25
C ARG A 381 2.52 0.21 3.85
N ARG A 382 3.16 -0.50 2.92
CA ARG A 382 3.24 -0.14 1.51
C ARG A 382 2.28 -1.00 0.69
N ALA A 383 1.25 -0.39 0.11
CA ALA A 383 0.20 -1.06 -0.66
C ALA A 383 -0.42 -0.07 -1.67
N ARG A 384 -1.72 0.23 -1.62
CA ARG A 384 -2.42 1.10 -2.59
C ARG A 384 -1.72 2.45 -2.75
N GLY A 385 -1.64 2.92 -3.99
CA GLY A 385 -0.97 4.17 -4.36
C GLY A 385 0.53 4.02 -4.57
N PHE A 386 1.14 2.91 -4.13
CA PHE A 386 2.58 2.66 -4.26
C PHE A 386 2.87 1.35 -4.99
N ALA A 387 2.30 0.22 -4.55
CA ALA A 387 2.41 -1.04 -5.27
C ALA A 387 1.59 -0.97 -6.57
N PRO A 388 2.08 -1.55 -7.69
CA PRO A 388 3.25 -2.42 -7.83
C PRO A 388 4.49 -1.67 -8.35
N PHE A 389 4.51 -0.34 -8.19
CA PHE A 389 5.59 0.49 -8.69
C PHE A 389 6.94 0.04 -8.09
N PRO A 390 8.02 -0.07 -8.87
CA PRO A 390 9.27 -0.62 -8.34
C PRO A 390 10.07 0.40 -7.52
N ILE A 391 10.99 -0.14 -6.72
CA ILE A 391 12.11 0.61 -6.16
C ILE A 391 13.27 0.50 -7.15
N LYS A 392 13.91 1.63 -7.46
CA LYS A 392 15.10 1.68 -8.32
C LYS A 392 16.31 1.21 -7.52
N LEU A 393 17.07 0.29 -8.10
CA LEU A 393 18.34 -0.19 -7.57
C LEU A 393 19.50 0.52 -8.29
N ASN A 394 20.65 0.61 -7.63
CA ASN A 394 21.84 1.25 -8.19
C ASN A 394 22.54 0.45 -9.28
N LYS A 395 22.15 -0.81 -9.47
CA LYS A 395 22.78 -1.74 -10.39
C LYS A 395 21.75 -2.72 -10.91
N GLU A 396 21.92 -3.10 -12.17
CA GLU A 396 21.18 -4.21 -12.74
C GLU A 396 21.56 -5.51 -12.04
N GLY A 397 20.57 -6.37 -11.82
CA GLY A 397 20.71 -7.62 -11.08
C GLY A 397 20.07 -8.81 -11.78
N LYS A 398 20.21 -9.96 -11.12
CA LYS A 398 19.55 -11.21 -11.51
C LYS A 398 18.04 -11.15 -11.27
N HIS A 399 17.30 -12.08 -11.86
CA HIS A 399 15.90 -12.28 -11.52
C HIS A 399 15.79 -13.03 -10.19
N ILE A 400 15.38 -12.34 -9.13
CA ILE A 400 15.31 -12.88 -7.77
C ILE A 400 13.86 -12.81 -7.30
N LEU A 401 13.40 -13.87 -6.63
CA LEU A 401 12.21 -13.82 -5.77
C LEU A 401 12.66 -13.78 -4.31
N ALA A 402 12.38 -12.68 -3.61
CA ALA A 402 12.54 -12.61 -2.16
C ALA A 402 11.18 -12.83 -1.50
N CYS A 403 11.03 -13.90 -0.71
CA CYS A 403 9.77 -14.29 -0.09
C CYS A 403 9.43 -13.49 1.17
N GLY A 404 10.40 -12.79 1.76
CA GLY A 404 10.22 -11.99 2.97
C GLY A 404 10.04 -12.81 4.25
N ALA A 405 9.66 -12.12 5.34
CA ALA A 405 9.33 -12.73 6.64
C ALA A 405 7.82 -12.99 6.76
N ASP A 406 7.37 -13.74 7.76
CA ASP A 406 5.93 -14.08 7.91
C ASP A 406 5.07 -12.92 8.41
N LEU A 407 5.57 -12.12 9.36
CA LEU A 407 4.81 -10.99 9.90
C LEU A 407 4.85 -9.80 8.95
N LYS A 408 3.68 -9.23 8.66
CA LYS A 408 3.45 -8.10 7.74
C LYS A 408 4.12 -8.32 6.38
N ASN A 409 4.06 -9.55 5.88
CA ASN A 409 4.77 -10.01 4.69
C ASN A 409 4.56 -9.10 3.47
N THR A 410 5.66 -8.96 2.73
CA THR A 410 5.70 -8.57 1.32
C THR A 410 6.75 -9.44 0.64
N PHE A 411 6.47 -9.96 -0.55
CA PHE A 411 7.50 -10.50 -1.44
C PHE A 411 8.04 -9.43 -2.40
N CYS A 412 9.18 -9.71 -3.02
CA CYS A 412 9.81 -8.86 -4.02
C CYS A 412 10.29 -9.69 -5.22
N LEU A 413 10.10 -9.16 -6.44
CA LEU A 413 10.75 -9.67 -7.65
C LEU A 413 11.74 -8.64 -8.20
N THR A 414 12.88 -9.06 -8.72
CA THR A 414 13.84 -8.15 -9.38
C THR A 414 13.95 -8.40 -10.88
N LYS A 415 14.11 -7.34 -11.66
CA LYS A 415 14.44 -7.39 -13.10
C LYS A 415 15.14 -6.12 -13.53
N GLY A 416 16.28 -6.27 -14.21
CA GLY A 416 17.17 -5.14 -14.50
C GLY A 416 17.59 -4.45 -13.21
N ASP A 417 17.42 -3.13 -13.14
CA ASP A 417 17.71 -2.29 -11.97
C ASP A 417 16.45 -1.95 -11.15
N TYR A 418 15.42 -2.80 -11.20
CA TYR A 418 14.18 -2.61 -10.46
C TYR A 418 13.89 -3.74 -9.48
N ALA A 419 13.39 -3.36 -8.30
CA ALA A 419 12.82 -4.23 -7.28
C ALA A 419 11.30 -3.99 -7.16
N PHE A 420 10.52 -4.94 -7.67
CA PHE A 420 9.05 -4.97 -7.65
C PHE A 420 8.56 -5.55 -6.33
N MET A 421 8.51 -4.69 -5.32
CA MET A 421 7.91 -4.99 -4.02
C MET A 421 6.38 -5.08 -4.15
N SER A 422 5.82 -6.19 -3.69
CA SER A 422 4.37 -6.42 -3.63
C SER A 422 3.63 -5.41 -2.74
N GLN A 423 2.30 -5.39 -2.87
CA GLN A 423 1.43 -4.85 -1.84
C GLN A 423 1.55 -5.68 -0.56
N HIS A 424 1.22 -5.08 0.59
CA HIS A 424 1.11 -5.80 1.86
C HIS A 424 0.21 -7.04 1.74
N ILE A 425 0.77 -8.20 2.10
CA ILE A 425 0.06 -9.48 2.08
C ILE A 425 -0.64 -9.73 3.43
N GLY A 426 0.03 -9.40 4.53
CA GLY A 426 -0.48 -9.62 5.89
C GLY A 426 0.44 -10.49 6.73
N ASP A 427 -0.05 -10.96 7.87
CA ASP A 427 0.66 -11.90 8.72
C ASP A 427 0.41 -13.33 8.21
N MET A 428 1.46 -14.05 7.83
CA MET A 428 1.38 -15.36 7.17
C MET A 428 1.04 -16.47 8.17
N GLU A 429 -0.22 -16.55 8.60
CA GLU A 429 -0.63 -17.47 9.68
C GLU A 429 -1.73 -18.46 9.26
N ASN A 430 -2.36 -18.25 8.10
CA ASN A 430 -3.53 -19.03 7.66
C ASN A 430 -3.52 -19.29 6.15
N PHE A 431 -4.42 -20.18 5.70
CA PHE A 431 -4.53 -20.56 4.30
C PHE A 431 -4.86 -19.37 3.38
N GLU A 432 -5.69 -18.44 3.84
CA GLU A 432 -6.12 -17.28 3.07
C GLU A 432 -4.95 -16.35 2.75
N THR A 433 -4.08 -16.09 3.73
CA THR A 433 -2.85 -15.29 3.56
C THR A 433 -1.85 -16.00 2.64
N MET A 434 -1.66 -17.30 2.82
CA MET A 434 -0.78 -18.12 1.96
C MET A 434 -1.28 -18.14 0.51
N SER A 435 -2.57 -18.35 0.28
CA SER A 435 -3.15 -18.33 -1.06
C SER A 435 -3.01 -16.94 -1.71
N SER A 436 -3.18 -15.87 -0.93
CA SER A 436 -2.96 -14.50 -1.41
C SER A 436 -1.50 -14.23 -1.78
N PHE A 437 -0.56 -14.79 -1.02
CA PHE A 437 0.87 -14.69 -1.28
C PHE A 437 1.26 -15.37 -2.60
N GLU A 438 0.83 -16.63 -2.80
CA GLU A 438 1.11 -17.41 -4.00
C GLU A 438 0.51 -16.77 -5.26
N GLN A 439 -0.78 -16.38 -5.19
CA GLN A 439 -1.45 -15.68 -6.29
C GLN A 439 -0.75 -14.36 -6.64
N GLY A 440 -0.29 -13.63 -5.62
CA GLY A 440 0.47 -12.39 -5.81
C GLY A 440 1.78 -12.62 -6.56
N ILE A 441 2.54 -13.65 -6.18
CA ILE A 441 3.82 -13.99 -6.82
C ILE A 441 3.59 -14.33 -8.29
N GLU A 442 2.63 -15.18 -8.60
CA GLU A 442 2.33 -15.57 -9.98
C GLU A 442 1.86 -14.38 -10.82
N LEU A 443 1.01 -13.51 -10.25
CA LEU A 443 0.61 -12.28 -10.91
C LEU A 443 1.82 -11.38 -11.21
N PHE A 444 2.72 -11.16 -10.25
CA PHE A 444 3.89 -10.31 -10.47
C PHE A 444 4.87 -10.92 -11.49
N LYS A 445 5.05 -12.25 -11.50
CA LYS A 445 5.84 -12.96 -12.53
C LYS A 445 5.25 -12.72 -13.92
N GLN A 446 3.92 -12.82 -14.06
CA GLN A 446 3.22 -12.58 -15.33
C GLN A 446 3.31 -11.11 -15.75
N LEU A 447 2.94 -10.17 -14.87
CA LEU A 447 2.89 -8.74 -15.16
C LEU A 447 4.24 -8.17 -15.58
N PHE A 448 5.32 -8.59 -14.92
CA PHE A 448 6.67 -8.08 -15.19
C PHE A 448 7.52 -9.01 -16.05
N GLN A 449 6.96 -10.15 -16.49
CA GLN A 449 7.62 -11.19 -17.27
C GLN A 449 8.96 -11.58 -16.63
N ILE A 450 8.88 -12.07 -15.39
CA ILE A 450 10.03 -12.44 -14.54
C ILE A 450 9.97 -13.94 -14.26
N THR A 451 11.03 -14.64 -14.62
CA THR A 451 11.30 -16.01 -14.19
C THR A 451 12.46 -15.98 -13.20
N PRO A 452 12.22 -16.24 -11.90
CA PRO A 452 13.28 -16.19 -10.89
C PRO A 452 14.40 -17.21 -11.14
N GLU A 453 15.64 -16.74 -11.16
CA GLU A 453 16.86 -17.56 -11.16
C GLU A 453 17.30 -17.93 -9.73
N PHE A 454 16.88 -17.14 -8.74
CA PHE A 454 17.21 -17.28 -7.32
C PHE A 454 15.98 -17.06 -6.46
N VAL A 455 15.93 -17.74 -5.32
CA VAL A 455 14.96 -17.48 -4.25
C VAL A 455 15.70 -17.08 -2.98
N VAL A 456 15.24 -15.99 -2.36
CA VAL A 456 15.74 -15.47 -1.08
C VAL A 456 14.65 -15.62 -0.02
N HIS A 457 15.01 -16.08 1.17
CA HIS A 457 14.09 -16.26 2.28
C HIS A 457 14.76 -15.93 3.62
N ASP A 458 13.95 -15.77 4.66
CA ASP A 458 14.45 -15.57 6.02
C ASP A 458 15.15 -16.85 6.53
N LEU A 459 16.12 -16.72 7.44
CA LEU A 459 16.75 -17.88 8.07
C LEU A 459 15.79 -18.68 8.98
N HIS A 460 14.67 -18.11 9.41
CA HIS A 460 13.71 -18.82 10.24
C HIS A 460 13.14 -20.05 9.48
N PRO A 461 13.41 -21.29 9.95
CA PRO A 461 13.09 -22.50 9.20
C PRO A 461 11.59 -22.79 9.14
N ASP A 462 10.85 -22.36 10.17
CA ASP A 462 9.41 -22.63 10.27
C ASP A 462 8.50 -21.58 9.64
N TYR A 463 9.07 -20.50 9.07
CA TYR A 463 8.24 -19.51 8.38
C TYR A 463 7.57 -20.12 7.16
N PHE A 464 6.29 -19.79 6.94
CA PHE A 464 5.55 -20.22 5.76
C PHE A 464 6.22 -19.68 4.49
N SER A 465 6.73 -18.45 4.53
CA SER A 465 7.50 -17.87 3.42
C SER A 465 8.79 -18.66 3.10
N THR A 466 9.48 -19.14 4.14
CA THR A 466 10.68 -19.99 4.01
C THR A 466 10.34 -21.37 3.47
N ARG A 467 9.29 -22.02 4.00
CA ARG A 467 8.84 -23.32 3.52
C ARG A 467 8.38 -23.26 2.07
N TYR A 468 7.67 -22.20 1.68
CA TYR A 468 7.33 -21.93 0.29
C TYR A 468 8.59 -21.82 -0.58
N ALA A 469 9.56 -21.00 -0.17
CA ALA A 469 10.83 -20.85 -0.88
C ALA A 469 11.56 -22.19 -1.07
N MET A 470 11.54 -23.06 -0.06
CA MET A 470 12.15 -24.40 -0.12
C MET A 470 11.41 -25.34 -1.06
N GLY A 471 10.08 -25.23 -1.17
CA GLY A 471 9.25 -26.03 -2.06
C GLY A 471 9.36 -25.65 -3.54
N LEU A 472 9.92 -24.49 -3.87
CA LEU A 472 10.08 -24.06 -5.26
C LEU A 472 11.17 -24.84 -6.01
N ASP A 473 10.88 -25.17 -7.27
CA ASP A 473 11.86 -25.72 -8.22
C ASP A 473 12.77 -24.62 -8.81
N VAL A 474 13.50 -23.94 -7.91
CA VAL A 474 14.56 -22.99 -8.25
C VAL A 474 15.85 -23.49 -7.63
N PRO A 475 16.94 -23.68 -8.42
CA PRO A 475 18.14 -24.38 -7.96
C PRO A 475 18.92 -23.61 -6.89
N LYS A 476 18.85 -22.27 -6.91
CA LYS A 476 19.61 -21.42 -5.99
C LYS A 476 18.68 -20.79 -4.96
N LYS A 477 18.80 -21.25 -3.72
CA LYS A 477 18.06 -20.75 -2.56
C LYS A 477 19.05 -20.13 -1.58
N ILE A 478 18.78 -18.90 -1.12
CA ILE A 478 19.67 -18.13 -0.25
C ILE A 478 18.90 -17.72 0.99
N GLY A 479 19.32 -18.22 2.15
CA GLY A 479 18.84 -17.74 3.44
C GLY A 479 19.55 -16.44 3.81
N VAL A 480 18.78 -15.44 4.24
CA VAL A 480 19.29 -14.14 4.69
C VAL A 480 18.78 -13.87 6.10
N GLN A 481 19.69 -13.51 7.01
CA GLN A 481 19.34 -13.24 8.39
C GLN A 481 18.43 -12.01 8.49
N HIS A 482 17.40 -12.08 9.35
CA HIS A 482 16.33 -11.09 9.48
C HIS A 482 16.83 -9.64 9.70
N HIS A 483 17.77 -9.44 10.63
CA HIS A 483 18.29 -8.11 10.97
C HIS A 483 19.24 -7.59 9.90
N PHE A 484 20.01 -8.49 9.29
CA PHE A 484 20.81 -8.17 8.12
C PHE A 484 19.92 -7.72 6.95
N ALA A 485 18.78 -8.38 6.72
CA ALA A 485 17.79 -7.96 5.73
C ALA A 485 17.20 -6.56 6.02
N HIS A 486 16.89 -6.24 7.28
CA HIS A 486 16.47 -4.88 7.67
C HIS A 486 17.54 -3.84 7.31
N ALA A 487 18.81 -4.10 7.65
CA ALA A 487 19.90 -3.20 7.32
C ALA A 487 20.09 -3.02 5.80
N LEU A 488 20.08 -4.12 5.05
CA LEU A 488 20.18 -4.11 3.59
C LEU A 488 19.02 -3.36 2.92
N SER A 489 17.81 -3.43 3.47
CA SER A 489 16.65 -2.72 2.92
C SER A 489 16.84 -1.20 2.98
N CYS A 490 17.35 -0.69 4.10
CA CYS A 490 17.70 0.73 4.27
C CYS A 490 18.84 1.12 3.32
N MET A 491 19.90 0.31 3.24
CA MET A 491 21.01 0.55 2.30
C MET A 491 20.51 0.60 0.85
N ALA A 492 19.61 -0.30 0.46
CA ALA A 492 19.03 -0.33 -0.89
C ALA A 492 18.21 0.92 -1.21
N GLU A 493 17.40 1.41 -0.27
CA GLU A 493 16.58 2.62 -0.45
C GLU A 493 17.43 3.87 -0.71
N TYR A 494 18.57 4.00 -0.03
CA TYR A 494 19.50 5.13 -0.20
C TYR A 494 20.59 4.89 -1.24
N GLY A 495 20.59 3.74 -1.92
CA GLY A 495 21.64 3.38 -2.87
C GLY A 495 23.03 3.27 -2.23
N SER A 496 23.11 2.89 -0.95
CA SER A 496 24.38 2.65 -0.27
C SER A 496 24.86 1.22 -0.54
N VAL A 497 26.14 1.07 -0.90
CA VAL A 497 26.78 -0.23 -1.13
C VAL A 497 28.06 -0.44 -0.33
N GLY A 498 28.54 0.62 0.35
CA GLY A 498 29.73 0.57 1.18
C GLY A 498 29.44 0.02 2.59
N PRO A 499 30.48 -0.19 3.41
CA PRO A 499 30.31 -0.57 4.80
C PRO A 499 29.45 0.45 5.56
N ALA A 500 28.58 -0.04 6.43
CA ALA A 500 27.73 0.78 7.29
C ALA A 500 27.64 0.20 8.70
N LEU A 501 27.37 1.06 9.67
CA LEU A 501 26.95 0.65 11.01
C LEU A 501 25.42 0.64 11.04
N ALA A 502 24.82 -0.52 11.27
CA ALA A 502 23.38 -0.67 11.38
C ALA A 502 22.98 -0.92 12.85
N ILE A 503 21.96 -0.19 13.30
CA ILE A 503 21.30 -0.43 14.58
C ILE A 503 19.91 -0.96 14.25
N VAL A 504 19.68 -2.24 14.54
CA VAL A 504 18.44 -2.92 14.16
C VAL A 504 17.69 -3.30 15.44
N LEU A 505 16.56 -2.60 15.65
CA LEU A 505 15.72 -2.74 16.83
C LEU A 505 14.35 -3.25 16.42
N ASP A 506 14.04 -4.50 16.77
CA ASP A 506 12.80 -5.16 16.41
C ASP A 506 12.15 -5.90 17.60
N GLY A 507 11.07 -6.64 17.32
CA GLY A 507 10.43 -7.52 18.29
C GLY A 507 11.07 -8.91 18.37
N THR A 508 11.19 -9.59 17.23
CA THR A 508 11.73 -10.95 17.14
C THR A 508 12.29 -11.18 15.74
N GLY A 509 13.57 -11.52 15.65
CA GLY A 509 14.16 -12.13 14.46
C GLY A 509 14.97 -13.37 14.82
N TYR A 510 15.02 -14.33 13.89
CA TYR A 510 15.78 -15.56 14.08
C TYR A 510 17.28 -15.27 14.03
N GLY A 511 17.98 -15.59 15.13
CA GLY A 511 19.43 -15.48 15.24
C GLY A 511 20.14 -16.72 14.73
N GLU A 512 21.31 -16.53 14.13
CA GLU A 512 22.16 -17.65 13.67
C GLU A 512 22.70 -18.51 14.82
N ASP A 513 22.70 -17.97 16.03
CA ASP A 513 23.06 -18.65 17.29
C ASP A 513 21.89 -19.40 17.93
N GLY A 514 20.74 -19.48 17.25
CA GLY A 514 19.51 -20.10 17.77
C GLY A 514 18.82 -19.27 18.86
N THR A 515 19.23 -18.02 19.07
CA THR A 515 18.58 -17.08 19.99
C THR A 515 17.68 -16.10 19.23
N VAL A 516 16.78 -15.43 19.96
CA VAL A 516 15.90 -14.41 19.38
C VAL A 516 16.62 -13.06 19.40
N TRP A 517 16.87 -12.50 18.23
CA TRP A 517 17.46 -11.17 18.10
C TRP A 517 16.37 -10.09 18.11
N GLY A 518 16.76 -8.85 18.40
CA GLY A 518 15.89 -7.67 18.28
C GLY A 518 16.46 -6.36 18.80
N GLY A 519 17.76 -6.32 19.11
CA GLY A 519 18.43 -5.17 19.71
C GLY A 519 19.90 -5.19 19.35
N GLU A 520 20.18 -5.17 18.05
CA GLU A 520 21.46 -5.57 17.46
C GLU A 520 22.23 -4.37 16.88
N PHE A 521 23.55 -4.39 17.05
CA PHE A 521 24.50 -3.45 16.45
C PHE A 521 25.40 -4.23 15.50
N LEU A 522 25.29 -3.92 14.21
CA LEU A 522 25.92 -4.69 13.14
C LEU A 522 26.85 -3.78 12.32
N GLU A 523 28.06 -4.26 12.04
CA GLU A 523 28.83 -3.76 10.89
C GLU A 523 28.34 -4.52 9.66
N VAL A 524 27.81 -3.83 8.66
CA VAL A 524 27.14 -4.43 7.50
C VAL A 524 27.78 -3.98 6.19
N SER A 525 27.82 -4.89 5.23
CA SER A 525 28.10 -4.64 3.82
C SER A 525 27.12 -5.44 2.98
N VAL A 526 27.09 -5.22 1.66
CA VAL A 526 26.23 -6.03 0.78
C VAL A 526 26.66 -7.50 0.67
N GLN A 527 27.85 -7.85 1.18
CA GLN A 527 28.39 -9.22 1.18
C GLN A 527 28.14 -9.98 2.47
N GLY A 528 27.82 -9.29 3.56
CA GLY A 528 27.67 -9.91 4.87
C GLY A 528 27.78 -8.89 6.00
N TYR A 529 27.78 -9.39 7.23
CA TYR A 529 27.78 -8.57 8.43
C TYR A 529 28.56 -9.19 9.58
N THR A 530 28.98 -8.35 10.52
CA THR A 530 29.57 -8.73 11.81
C THR A 530 28.70 -8.17 12.94
N ARG A 531 28.27 -9.01 13.88
CA ARG A 531 27.54 -8.57 15.07
C ARG A 531 28.52 -7.96 16.08
N LEU A 532 28.52 -6.64 16.19
CA LEU A 532 29.43 -5.88 17.06
C LEU A 532 28.96 -5.85 18.52
N GLY A 533 27.65 -5.89 18.73
CA GLY A 533 27.05 -5.84 20.06
C GLY A 533 25.56 -6.07 20.02
N HIS A 534 24.99 -6.37 21.18
CA HIS A 534 23.55 -6.61 21.33
C HIS A 534 23.10 -6.37 22.77
N LEU A 535 21.80 -6.24 22.98
CA LEU A 535 21.23 -6.22 24.33
C LEU A 535 21.58 -7.50 25.08
N LYS A 536 21.91 -7.39 26.38
CA LYS A 536 22.21 -8.56 27.22
C LYS A 536 21.04 -9.53 27.18
N GLN A 537 21.35 -10.79 26.88
CA GLN A 537 20.31 -11.80 26.70
C GLN A 537 19.51 -12.05 27.99
N ILE A 538 18.19 -12.20 27.81
CA ILE A 538 17.16 -12.44 28.82
C ILE A 538 16.29 -13.62 28.35
N PRO A 539 15.95 -14.58 29.23
CA PRO A 539 15.04 -15.65 28.87
C PRO A 539 13.62 -15.12 28.61
N LEU A 540 12.91 -15.72 27.64
CA LEU A 540 11.49 -15.48 27.35
C LEU A 540 10.64 -16.62 27.93
N PRO A 541 10.10 -16.51 29.16
CA PRO A 541 9.43 -17.63 29.81
C PRO A 541 8.13 -18.00 29.09
N GLY A 542 8.09 -19.15 28.43
CA GLY A 542 6.96 -19.61 27.62
C GLY A 542 7.02 -19.18 26.15
N GLY A 543 8.17 -18.72 25.65
CA GLY A 543 8.35 -18.33 24.24
C GLY A 543 7.36 -17.24 23.82
N ASP A 544 6.54 -17.52 22.80
CA ASP A 544 5.54 -16.58 22.26
C ASP A 544 4.53 -16.12 23.31
N LYS A 545 4.27 -16.92 24.34
CA LYS A 545 3.37 -16.52 25.43
C LYS A 545 3.88 -15.28 26.16
N ALA A 546 5.18 -15.03 26.17
CA ALA A 546 5.77 -13.82 26.75
C ALA A 546 5.45 -12.55 25.94
N VAL A 547 5.12 -12.66 24.64
CA VAL A 547 4.66 -11.55 23.80
C VAL A 547 3.25 -11.13 24.19
N TRP A 548 2.37 -12.11 24.43
CA TRP A 548 0.99 -11.89 24.86
C TRP A 548 0.88 -11.55 26.35
N GLU A 549 1.83 -12.01 27.16
CA GLU A 549 1.89 -11.76 28.60
C GLU A 549 3.18 -11.00 29.00
N PRO A 550 3.32 -9.70 28.66
CA PRO A 550 4.50 -8.88 28.97
C PRO A 550 5.02 -8.93 30.41
N TRP A 551 4.14 -9.21 31.38
CA TRP A 551 4.52 -9.38 32.79
C TRP A 551 5.60 -10.47 32.99
N ARG A 552 5.61 -11.51 32.14
CA ARG A 552 6.62 -12.59 32.20
C ARG A 552 8.02 -12.07 31.94
N ILE A 553 8.15 -11.16 30.98
CA ILE A 553 9.42 -10.56 30.58
C ILE A 553 9.89 -9.59 31.67
N ALA A 554 8.98 -8.77 32.21
CA ALA A 554 9.28 -7.89 33.35
C ALA A 554 9.82 -8.66 34.55
N ALA A 555 9.18 -9.77 34.94
CA ALA A 555 9.65 -10.64 36.02
C ALA A 555 11.02 -11.26 35.72
N ALA A 556 11.28 -11.68 34.47
CA ALA A 556 12.59 -12.20 34.06
C ALA A 556 13.71 -11.15 34.13
N TYR A 557 13.43 -9.88 33.78
CA TYR A 557 14.37 -8.78 33.98
C TYR A 557 14.65 -8.53 35.46
N LEU A 558 13.61 -8.45 36.30
CA LEU A 558 13.77 -8.22 37.74
C LEU A 558 14.58 -9.36 38.40
N GLU A 559 14.28 -10.61 38.07
CA GLU A 559 15.03 -11.77 38.57
C GLU A 559 16.50 -11.73 38.17
N ARG A 560 16.80 -11.32 36.93
CA ARG A 560 18.20 -11.22 36.48
C ARG A 560 18.97 -10.09 37.15
N ILE A 561 18.31 -9.00 37.50
CA ILE A 561 18.93 -7.82 38.11
C ILE A 561 19.07 -7.99 39.63
N TYR A 562 18.02 -8.44 40.31
CA TYR A 562 17.92 -8.47 41.77
C TYR A 562 18.02 -9.88 42.36
N GLY A 563 17.89 -10.94 41.56
CA GLY A 563 17.71 -12.29 42.08
C GLY A 563 16.31 -12.43 42.66
N ASP A 564 16.19 -12.43 43.98
CA ASP A 564 14.87 -12.47 44.63
C ASP A 564 14.23 -11.07 44.70
N PHE A 565 13.47 -10.73 43.67
CA PHE A 565 12.85 -9.41 43.56
C PHE A 565 11.52 -9.26 44.32
N GLN A 566 11.09 -10.30 45.04
CA GLN A 566 9.79 -10.32 45.73
C GLN A 566 9.69 -9.27 46.85
N GLU A 567 10.83 -8.87 47.40
CA GLU A 567 10.90 -7.82 48.43
C GLU A 567 10.78 -6.40 47.86
N LEU A 568 10.81 -6.22 46.53
CA LEU A 568 10.68 -4.90 45.92
C LEU A 568 9.28 -4.32 46.16
N HIS A 569 9.23 -3.16 46.80
CA HIS A 569 7.98 -2.46 47.11
C HIS A 569 7.39 -1.66 45.93
N ILE A 570 7.28 -2.27 44.75
CA ILE A 570 6.70 -1.65 43.55
C ILE A 570 5.31 -2.24 43.22
N PRO A 571 4.39 -1.47 42.59
CA PRO A 571 3.04 -1.94 42.28
C PRO A 571 3.01 -3.24 41.45
N PHE A 572 3.94 -3.38 40.50
CA PHE A 572 4.07 -4.59 39.69
C PHE A 572 4.23 -5.87 40.53
N VAL A 573 5.14 -5.85 41.50
CA VAL A 573 5.47 -7.04 42.32
C VAL A 573 4.34 -7.36 43.29
N LYS A 574 3.69 -6.33 43.87
CA LYS A 574 2.58 -6.52 44.81
C LYS A 574 1.37 -7.23 44.20
N GLU A 575 1.18 -7.05 42.89
CA GLU A 575 0.06 -7.63 42.15
C GLU A 575 0.48 -8.82 41.27
N LEU A 576 1.75 -9.19 41.30
CA LEU A 576 2.26 -10.34 40.57
C LEU A 576 1.78 -11.63 41.23
N ASP A 577 1.29 -12.56 40.44
CA ASP A 577 1.05 -13.93 40.88
C ASP A 577 2.40 -14.64 41.12
N LEU A 578 2.84 -14.59 42.38
CA LEU A 578 4.13 -15.15 42.81
C LEU A 578 4.18 -16.67 42.68
N GLU A 579 3.05 -17.37 42.83
CA GLU A 579 3.00 -18.81 42.65
C GLU A 579 3.26 -19.16 41.19
N ARG A 580 2.54 -18.51 40.27
CA ARG A 580 2.75 -18.68 38.83
C ARG A 580 4.17 -18.29 38.40
N TRP A 581 4.72 -17.21 38.95
CA TRP A 581 6.10 -16.84 38.69
C TRP A 581 7.09 -17.89 39.19
N SER A 582 6.89 -18.46 40.38
CA SER A 582 7.78 -19.48 40.94
C SER A 582 7.89 -20.72 40.04
N GLN A 583 6.78 -21.15 39.44
CA GLN A 583 6.72 -22.25 38.48
C GLN A 583 7.49 -21.90 37.19
N LEU A 584 7.29 -20.69 36.65
CA LEU A 584 8.01 -20.23 35.45
C LEU A 584 9.51 -20.07 35.72
N LYS A 585 9.90 -19.59 36.90
CA LYS A 585 11.29 -19.47 37.32
C LYS A 585 12.00 -20.83 37.31
N LEU A 586 11.34 -21.89 37.74
CA LEU A 586 11.86 -23.26 37.64
C LEU A 586 12.04 -23.69 36.18
N ALA A 587 11.06 -23.44 35.32
CA ALA A 587 11.14 -23.76 33.89
C ALA A 587 12.29 -22.99 33.20
N VAL A 588 12.47 -21.71 33.52
CA VAL A 588 13.57 -20.88 33.02
C VAL A 588 14.92 -21.43 33.46
N LYS A 589 15.08 -21.82 34.74
CA LYS A 589 16.33 -22.45 35.23
C LYS A 589 16.62 -23.76 34.51
N ALA A 590 15.59 -24.55 34.19
CA ALA A 590 15.70 -25.79 33.44
C ALA A 590 15.82 -25.59 31.91
N ARG A 591 15.76 -24.34 31.42
CA ARG A 591 15.75 -23.97 29.98
C ARG A 591 14.60 -24.62 29.20
N ILE A 592 13.47 -24.86 29.84
CA ILE A 592 12.27 -25.43 29.21
C ILE A 592 11.41 -24.29 28.71
N ASN A 593 11.14 -24.25 27.39
CA ASN A 593 10.32 -23.22 26.73
C ASN A 593 10.73 -21.79 27.10
N ALA A 594 12.03 -21.55 27.29
CA ALA A 594 12.56 -20.26 27.72
C ALA A 594 13.73 -19.83 26.82
N PRO A 595 13.49 -19.61 25.51
CA PRO A 595 14.55 -19.18 24.61
C PRO A 595 15.15 -17.85 25.08
N LEU A 596 16.44 -17.67 24.84
CA LEU A 596 17.12 -16.41 25.13
C LEU A 596 16.80 -15.39 24.05
N CYS A 597 16.61 -14.14 24.45
CA CYS A 597 16.39 -13.02 23.55
C CYS A 597 17.25 -11.81 23.87
N SER A 598 17.60 -11.03 22.84
CA SER A 598 18.25 -9.71 22.91
C SER A 598 17.35 -8.63 22.31
N SER A 599 16.03 -8.71 22.54
CA SER A 599 15.05 -7.90 21.82
C SER A 599 14.71 -6.56 22.49
N MET A 600 14.75 -5.48 21.70
CA MET A 600 14.32 -4.15 22.11
C MET A 600 12.80 -4.11 22.29
N GLY A 601 12.02 -4.75 21.42
CA GLY A 601 10.56 -4.84 21.58
C GLY A 601 10.17 -5.50 22.91
N ARG A 602 10.85 -6.59 23.28
CA ARG A 602 10.63 -7.27 24.57
C ARG A 602 11.04 -6.42 25.77
N LEU A 603 12.07 -5.57 25.64
CA LEU A 603 12.42 -4.59 26.66
C LEU A 603 11.32 -3.53 26.84
N PHE A 604 10.75 -3.02 25.74
CA PHE A 604 9.60 -2.10 25.80
C PHE A 604 8.39 -2.75 26.46
N ASP A 605 8.10 -4.03 26.16
CA ASP A 605 7.03 -4.81 26.79
C ASP A 605 7.25 -4.93 28.32
N ALA A 606 8.48 -5.23 28.73
CA ALA A 606 8.84 -5.30 30.16
C ALA A 606 8.62 -3.96 30.88
N VAL A 607 9.08 -2.85 30.29
CA VAL A 607 8.89 -1.50 30.86
C VAL A 607 7.40 -1.14 30.93
N SER A 608 6.63 -1.46 29.89
CA SER A 608 5.17 -1.27 29.85
C SER A 608 4.47 -2.00 30.99
N ALA A 609 4.85 -3.26 31.24
CA ALA A 609 4.30 -4.06 32.34
C ALA A 609 4.69 -3.53 33.72
N LEU A 610 5.95 -3.12 33.92
CA LEU A 610 6.44 -2.54 35.17
C LEU A 610 5.73 -1.22 35.53
N LEU A 611 5.40 -0.42 34.51
CA LEU A 611 4.66 0.84 34.67
C LEU A 611 3.14 0.65 34.74
N ASN A 612 2.64 -0.59 34.78
CA ASN A 612 1.21 -0.92 34.76
C ASN A 612 0.45 -0.33 33.56
N VAL A 613 1.12 -0.12 32.43
CA VAL A 613 0.46 0.31 31.19
C VAL A 613 -0.33 -0.85 30.62
N ARG A 614 0.32 -2.00 30.39
CA ARG A 614 -0.30 -3.27 29.95
C ARG A 614 0.52 -4.44 30.50
N ARG A 615 -0.14 -5.41 31.13
CA ARG A 615 0.48 -6.66 31.61
C ARG A 615 0.14 -7.88 30.76
N SER A 616 -1.01 -7.83 30.08
CA SER A 616 -1.44 -8.79 29.06
C SER A 616 -1.90 -8.01 27.84
N VAL A 617 -1.56 -8.55 26.68
CA VAL A 617 -2.18 -8.21 25.41
C VAL A 617 -3.31 -9.23 25.23
N ASN A 618 -4.45 -8.75 24.75
CA ASN A 618 -5.61 -9.60 24.51
C ASN A 618 -5.55 -10.20 23.10
#